data_AF-A0A924B886-F1
#
_entry.id   AF-A0A924B886-F1
#
_cell.length_a   1.000
_cell.length_b   1.000
_cell.length_c   1.000
_cell.angle_alpha   90.00
_cell.angle_beta   90.00
_cell.angle_gamma   90.00
#
_symmetry.space_group_name_H-M   'P 1'
#
loop_
_entity.id
_entity.type
_entity.pdbx_description
1 polymer ?
#
loop_
_entity_poly.entity_id
_entity_poly.type
_entity_poly.pdbx_seq_one_letter_code
_entity_poly.pdbx_strand_id
1 'polypeptide(L)'
;MALIFLSVLITHVVYKSFDPRGLAIVGLFLLVGEIFTQVKWRASMTCQNCGFDPVLYVKDQEQAGLKIKAFLERRADSPAHLLRPAIKLPTQRAPAKSQGVAKPTAPSQNLSLKV
;
A
#
# COMPACT_ATOMS: atom_id res chain seq x y z
N MET A 1 -1.61 -15.41 19.12
CA MET A 1 -1.40 -15.76 20.54
C MET A 1 -1.48 -14.56 21.47
N ALA A 2 -0.75 -13.46 21.20
CA ALA A 2 -0.76 -12.26 22.06
C ALA A 2 -2.16 -11.65 22.29
N LEU A 3 -2.99 -11.55 21.23
CA LEU A 3 -4.35 -10.99 21.34
C LEU A 3 -5.29 -11.80 22.24
N ILE A 4 -5.17 -13.13 22.20
CA ILE A 4 -6.00 -14.03 23.03
C ILE A 4 -5.64 -13.82 24.50
N PHE A 5 -4.34 -13.80 24.81
CA PHE A 5 -3.86 -13.52 26.16
C PHE A 5 -4.30 -12.15 26.67
N LEU A 6 -4.17 -11.12 25.84
CA LEU A 6 -4.59 -9.76 26.18
C LEU A 6 -6.11 -9.67 26.43
N SER A 7 -6.93 -10.34 25.61
CA SER A 7 -8.39 -10.36 25.77
C SER A 7 -8.81 -11.01 27.09
N VAL A 8 -8.16 -12.11 27.48
CA VAL A 8 -8.40 -12.80 28.74
C VAL A 8 -8.00 -11.93 29.93
N LEU A 9 -6.84 -11.28 29.85
CA LEU A 9 -6.33 -10.43 30.93
C LEU A 9 -7.25 -9.21 31.17
N ILE A 10 -7.67 -8.54 30.08
CA ILE A 10 -8.61 -7.40 30.17
C ILE A 10 -9.95 -7.85 30.77
N THR A 11 -10.49 -8.98 30.32
CA THR A 11 -11.77 -9.50 30.82
C THR A 11 -11.67 -9.84 32.32
N HIS A 12 -10.58 -10.46 32.75
CA HIS A 12 -10.34 -10.79 34.16
C HIS A 12 -10.22 -9.55 35.05
N VAL A 13 -9.53 -8.50 34.59
CA VAL A 13 -9.36 -7.25 35.35
C VAL A 13 -10.68 -6.49 35.49
N VAL A 14 -11.48 -6.42 34.42
CA VAL A 14 -12.72 -5.63 34.40
C VAL A 14 -13.86 -6.33 35.15
N TYR A 15 -14.08 -7.61 34.87
CA TYR A 15 -15.25 -8.33 35.39
C TYR A 15 -14.98 -9.09 36.69
N LYS A 16 -13.70 -9.28 37.10
CA LYS A 16 -13.28 -10.12 38.25
C LYS A 16 -13.80 -11.58 38.24
N SER A 17 -14.61 -11.96 37.27
CA SER A 17 -15.15 -13.29 37.00
C SER A 17 -15.14 -13.54 35.50
N PHE A 18 -15.02 -14.81 35.11
CA PHE A 18 -14.93 -15.22 33.71
C PHE A 18 -16.32 -15.24 33.07
N ASP A 19 -16.76 -14.08 32.60
CA ASP A 19 -17.99 -13.96 31.84
C ASP A 19 -17.72 -14.17 30.33
N PRO A 20 -18.28 -15.22 29.70
CA PRO A 20 -18.04 -15.53 28.29
C PRO A 20 -18.55 -14.42 27.36
N ARG A 21 -19.55 -13.65 27.80
CA ARG A 21 -20.09 -12.50 27.06
C ARG A 21 -19.09 -11.34 27.01
N GLY A 22 -18.43 -11.05 28.13
CA GLY A 22 -17.42 -10.00 28.21
C GLY A 22 -16.20 -10.32 27.34
N LEU A 23 -15.76 -11.58 27.36
CA LEU A 23 -14.65 -12.05 26.53
C LEU A 23 -14.95 -11.88 25.03
N ALA A 24 -16.17 -12.21 24.59
CA ALA A 24 -16.56 -12.08 23.19
C ALA A 24 -16.53 -10.61 22.72
N ILE A 25 -17.04 -9.68 23.54
CA ILE A 25 -17.09 -8.25 23.21
C ILE A 25 -15.66 -7.68 23.15
N VAL A 26 -14.83 -7.94 24.18
CA VAL A 26 -13.45 -7.44 24.23
C VAL A 26 -12.61 -8.05 23.10
N GLY A 27 -12.76 -9.34 22.84
CA GLY A 27 -12.09 -10.03 21.74
C GLY A 27 -12.45 -9.43 20.37
N LEU A 28 -13.73 -9.11 20.14
CA LEU A 28 -14.17 -8.45 18.92
C LEU A 28 -13.53 -7.06 18.75
N PHE A 29 -13.53 -6.25 19.82
CA PHE A 29 -12.90 -4.92 19.80
C PHE A 29 -11.39 -4.99 19.51
N LEU A 30 -10.69 -5.96 20.10
CA LEU A 30 -9.27 -6.19 19.84
C LEU A 30 -9.01 -6.61 18.39
N LEU A 31 -9.85 -7.49 17.83
CA LEU A 31 -9.76 -7.88 16.42
C LEU A 31 -9.95 -6.69 15.49
N VAL A 32 -10.94 -5.85 15.74
CA VAL A 32 -11.18 -4.63 14.95
C VAL A 32 -9.99 -3.67 15.09
N GLY A 33 -9.45 -3.49 16.29
CA GLY A 33 -8.28 -2.66 16.55
C GLY A 33 -7.03 -3.15 15.82
N GLU A 34 -6.83 -4.47 15.75
CA GLU A 34 -5.73 -5.09 15.01
C GLU A 34 -5.86 -4.81 13.51
N ILE A 35 -7.04 -5.06 12.93
CA ILE A 35 -7.30 -4.79 11.50
C ILE A 35 -7.05 -3.31 11.19
N PHE A 36 -7.55 -2.40 12.02
CA PHE A 36 -7.36 -0.96 11.81
C PHE A 36 -5.88 -0.56 11.87
N THR A 37 -5.14 -1.13 12.83
CA THR A 37 -3.70 -0.87 12.98
C THR A 37 -2.92 -1.37 11.77
N GLN A 38 -3.22 -2.58 11.29
CA GLN A 38 -2.58 -3.15 10.10
C GLN A 38 -2.88 -2.33 8.84
N VAL A 39 -4.13 -1.91 8.64
CA VAL A 39 -4.52 -1.08 7.48
C VAL A 39 -3.83 0.28 7.54
N LYS A 40 -3.81 0.92 8.71
CA LYS A 40 -3.14 2.22 8.89
C LYS A 40 -1.64 2.13 8.66
N TRP A 41 -1.00 1.08 9.15
CA TRP A 41 0.41 0.83 8.91
C TRP A 41 0.69 0.64 7.42
N ARG A 42 -0.12 -0.16 6.72
CA ARG A 42 -0.03 -0.34 5.27
C ARG A 42 -0.19 0.97 4.49
N ALA A 43 -1.14 1.81 4.90
CA ALA A 43 -1.35 3.12 4.28
C ALA A 43 -0.13 4.05 4.49
N SER A 44 0.53 3.98 5.65
CA SER A 44 1.71 4.80 5.94
C SER A 44 2.96 4.39 5.15
N MET A 45 3.06 3.12 4.75
CA MET A 45 4.14 2.61 3.91
C MET A 45 3.99 2.99 2.43
N THR A 46 2.78 3.33 2.00
CA THR A 46 2.52 3.69 0.61
C THR A 46 3.00 5.12 0.36
N CYS A 47 3.86 5.29 -0.65
CA CYS A 47 4.38 6.61 -0.97
C CYS A 47 3.28 7.50 -1.58
N GLN A 48 2.97 8.62 -0.93
CA GLN A 48 1.97 9.59 -1.38
C GLN A 48 2.35 10.32 -2.68
N ASN A 49 3.64 10.29 -3.07
CA ASN A 49 4.11 10.97 -4.26
C ASN A 49 4.06 10.07 -5.52
N CYS A 50 4.45 8.80 -5.43
CA CYS A 50 4.50 7.89 -6.58
C CYS A 50 3.50 6.73 -6.52
N GLY A 51 2.77 6.55 -5.41
CA GLY A 51 1.83 5.44 -5.25
C GLY A 51 2.51 4.07 -5.07
N PHE A 52 3.81 4.04 -4.79
CA PHE A 52 4.57 2.80 -4.59
C PHE A 52 4.17 2.13 -3.27
N ASP A 53 3.78 0.84 -3.35
CA ASP A 53 3.50 -0.03 -2.21
C ASP A 53 4.60 -1.12 -2.15
N PRO A 54 5.54 -1.06 -1.18
CA PRO A 54 6.63 -2.02 -1.06
C PRO A 54 6.14 -3.44 -0.78
N VAL A 55 5.02 -3.58 -0.05
CA VAL A 55 4.47 -4.90 0.29
C VAL A 55 3.93 -5.58 -0.97
N LEU A 56 3.30 -4.80 -1.85
CA LEU A 56 2.82 -5.32 -3.12
C LEU A 56 3.97 -5.66 -4.06
N TYR A 57 5.02 -4.84 -4.12
CA TYR A 57 6.18 -5.08 -4.97
C TYR A 57 6.89 -6.39 -4.62
N VAL A 58 7.03 -6.73 -3.33
CA VAL A 58 7.63 -8.01 -2.90
C VAL A 58 6.75 -9.20 -3.28
N LYS A 59 5.42 -9.04 -3.27
CA LYS A 59 4.48 -10.12 -3.58
C LYS A 59 4.31 -10.35 -5.09
N ASP A 60 4.14 -9.27 -5.84
CA ASP A 60 3.89 -9.28 -7.29
C ASP A 60 4.36 -7.96 -7.89
N GLN A 61 5.46 -8.02 -8.65
CA GLN A 61 6.08 -6.85 -9.27
C GLN A 61 5.23 -6.28 -10.41
N GLU A 62 4.51 -7.12 -11.15
CA GLU A 62 3.69 -6.69 -12.29
C GLU A 62 2.50 -5.87 -11.80
N GLN A 63 1.81 -6.37 -10.77
CA GLN A 63 0.69 -5.65 -10.17
C GLN A 63 1.11 -4.33 -9.52
N ALA A 64 2.30 -4.28 -8.94
CA ALA A 64 2.85 -3.04 -8.40
C ALA A 64 3.06 -1.99 -9.52
N GLY A 65 3.63 -2.40 -10.66
CA GLY A 65 3.81 -1.55 -11.83
C GLY A 65 2.49 -1.00 -12.37
N LEU A 66 1.46 -1.86 -12.48
CA LEU A 66 0.13 -1.46 -12.96
C LEU A 66 -0.53 -0.42 -12.05
N LYS A 67 -0.41 -0.58 -10.72
CA LYS A 67 -0.97 0.40 -9.76
C LYS A 67 -0.25 1.74 -9.81
N ILE A 68 1.08 1.75 -9.97
CA ILE A 68 1.86 2.98 -10.12
C ILE A 68 1.44 3.71 -11.40
N LYS A 69 1.28 2.97 -12.51
CA LYS A 69 0.80 3.55 -13.78
C LYS A 69 -0.57 4.20 -13.61
N ALA A 70 -1.54 3.49 -13.04
CA ALA A 70 -2.87 4.01 -12.77
C ALA A 70 -2.86 5.23 -11.82
N PHE A 71 -1.93 5.26 -10.85
CA PHE A 71 -1.76 6.40 -9.95
C PHE A 71 -1.19 7.63 -10.68
N LEU A 72 -0.19 7.43 -11.55
CA LEU A 72 0.39 8.51 -12.36
C LEU A 72 -0.61 9.09 -13.36
N GLU A 73 -1.44 8.25 -13.98
CA GLU A 73 -2.53 8.68 -14.88
C GLU A 73 -3.52 9.58 -14.13
N ARG A 74 -4.04 9.13 -12.98
CA ARG A 74 -4.93 9.95 -12.13
C ARG A 74 -4.30 11.26 -11.68
N ARG A 75 -2.98 11.25 -11.42
CA ARG A 75 -2.25 12.45 -11.02
C ARG A 75 -2.14 13.44 -12.19
N ALA A 76 -1.88 12.96 -13.40
CA ALA A 76 -1.78 13.79 -14.60
C ALA A 76 -3.10 14.51 -14.90
N ASP A 77 -4.24 13.87 -14.66
CA ASP A 77 -5.57 14.47 -14.86
C ASP A 77 -5.92 15.56 -13.83
N SER A 78 -5.24 15.58 -12.68
CA SER A 78 -5.60 16.47 -11.57
C SER A 78 -4.89 17.84 -11.65
N PRO A 79 -5.62 18.96 -11.77
CA PRO A 79 -5.04 20.30 -11.95
C PRO A 79 -4.19 20.77 -10.75
N ALA A 80 -4.46 20.23 -9.56
CA ALA A 80 -3.71 20.53 -8.34
C ALA A 80 -2.29 19.94 -8.31
N HIS A 81 -1.97 18.97 -9.18
CA HIS A 81 -0.70 18.26 -9.15
C HIS A 81 0.32 18.73 -10.21
N LEU A 82 -0.05 19.67 -11.09
CA LEU A 82 0.85 20.21 -12.12
C LEU A 82 2.06 20.95 -11.56
N LEU A 83 1.92 21.58 -10.39
CA LEU A 83 2.99 22.38 -9.76
C LEU A 83 3.91 21.55 -8.86
N ARG A 84 3.63 20.25 -8.67
CA ARG A 84 4.49 19.39 -7.85
C ARG A 84 5.73 18.96 -8.64
N PRO A 85 6.90 18.85 -7.98
CA PRO A 85 8.13 18.41 -8.64
C PRO A 85 7.96 17.04 -9.27
N ALA A 86 8.49 16.89 -10.49
CA ALA A 86 8.48 15.62 -11.21
C ALA A 86 9.19 14.54 -10.40
N ILE A 87 8.64 13.32 -10.46
CA ILE A 87 9.23 12.16 -9.80
C ILE A 87 10.53 11.80 -10.54
N LYS A 88 11.68 11.89 -9.85
CA LYS A 88 12.95 11.43 -10.38
C LYS A 88 12.97 9.90 -10.34
N LEU A 89 12.59 9.26 -11.44
CA LEU A 89 12.73 7.82 -11.58
C LEU A 89 14.21 7.49 -11.78
N PRO A 90 14.77 6.50 -11.05
CA PRO A 90 16.10 6.02 -11.35
C PRO A 90 16.09 5.42 -12.77
N THR A 91 16.94 5.94 -13.65
CA THR A 91 17.17 5.34 -14.95
C THR A 91 17.76 3.95 -14.71
N GLN A 92 16.97 2.90 -14.95
CA GLN A 92 17.53 1.57 -15.06
C GLN A 92 18.52 1.60 -16.20
N ARG A 93 19.82 1.51 -15.89
CA ARG A 93 20.83 1.24 -16.90
C ARG A 93 20.40 -0.06 -17.56
N ALA A 94 20.11 -0.01 -18.85
CA ALA A 94 19.70 -1.20 -19.60
C ALA A 94 20.67 -2.34 -19.26
N PRO A 95 20.18 -3.48 -18.72
CA PRO A 95 21.06 -4.61 -18.53
C PRO A 95 21.56 -5.00 -19.92
N ALA A 96 22.87 -4.97 -20.09
CA ALA A 96 23.50 -5.52 -21.28
C ALA A 96 23.09 -6.99 -21.39
N LYS A 97 22.16 -7.29 -22.31
CA LYS A 97 21.75 -8.64 -22.74
C LYS A 97 21.39 -9.63 -21.60
N SER A 98 20.11 -9.72 -21.26
CA SER A 98 19.50 -11.01 -20.95
C SER A 98 18.24 -11.18 -21.80
N GLN A 99 18.21 -12.27 -22.55
CA GLN A 99 17.22 -12.57 -23.57
C GLN A 99 15.90 -12.98 -22.94
N GLY A 100 14.79 -12.47 -23.49
CA GLY A 100 13.50 -13.17 -23.50
C GLY A 100 12.52 -12.90 -22.37
N VAL A 101 12.05 -11.66 -22.20
CA VAL A 101 10.67 -11.41 -21.70
C VAL A 101 10.08 -10.22 -22.46
N ALA A 102 8.88 -10.43 -23.01
CA ALA A 102 8.19 -9.55 -23.93
C ALA A 102 7.96 -8.14 -23.36
N LYS A 103 8.33 -7.14 -24.16
CA LYS A 103 8.09 -5.71 -23.99
C LYS A 103 6.58 -5.40 -24.02
N PRO A 104 5.94 -4.87 -22.96
CA PRO A 104 4.67 -4.18 -23.12
C PRO A 104 4.97 -2.79 -23.69
N THR A 105 4.68 -2.65 -24.98
CA THR A 105 4.74 -1.40 -25.74
C THR A 105 3.71 -0.40 -25.19
N ALA A 106 4.16 0.61 -24.44
CA ALA A 106 3.37 1.81 -24.20
C ALA A 106 3.84 2.90 -25.19
N PRO A 107 2.94 3.51 -25.98
CA PRO A 107 3.31 4.52 -26.96
C PRO A 107 3.66 5.84 -26.25
N SER A 108 4.89 6.31 -26.47
CA SER A 108 5.31 7.67 -26.20
C SER A 108 4.58 8.61 -27.18
N GLN A 109 3.55 9.31 -26.71
CA GLN A 109 3.00 10.44 -27.43
C GLN A 109 3.91 11.65 -27.21
N ASN A 110 4.63 11.97 -28.28
CA ASN A 110 5.37 13.19 -28.49
C ASN A 110 4.42 14.39 -28.39
N LEU A 111 4.48 15.16 -27.30
CA LEU A 111 3.95 16.52 -27.29
C LEU A 111 5.06 17.47 -27.73
N SER A 112 5.26 17.53 -29.04
CA SER A 112 6.00 18.57 -29.72
C SER A 112 5.16 19.85 -29.67
N LEU A 113 5.42 20.73 -28.71
CA LEU A 113 4.97 22.11 -28.78
C LEU A 113 6.02 22.88 -29.58
N LYS A 114 5.69 23.08 -30.86
CA LYS A 114 6.46 23.85 -31.84
C LYS A 114 5.66 25.13 -32.10
N VAL A 115 6.32 26.26 -31.83
CA VAL A 115 5.98 27.67 -32.20
C VAL A 115 4.80 28.30 -31.49
#